data_AF-A0A958K6R2-F1
#
_entry.id   AF-A0A958K6R2-F1
#
_cell.length_a   1.000
_cell.length_b   1.000
_cell.length_c   1.000
_cell.angle_alpha   90.00
_cell.angle_beta   90.00
_cell.angle_gamma   90.00
#
_symmetry.space_group_name_H-M   'P 1'
#
loop_
_entity.id
_entity.type
_entity.pdbx_description
1 polymer ?
#
loop_
_entity_poly.entity_id
_entity_poly.type
_entity_poly.pdbx_seq_one_letter_code
_entity_poly.pdbx_strand_id
1 'polypeptide(L)'
;MQDASTAPSFEEYSAIFRSTAGADALQPEYVERCLQYARKHLQDGRAVVYSANHLSSLVGYDISYLYGVANSGGNYYRTFSVPKKSGGKRRISEPLPSLKEIQRWILTYILSPVQVHTHVK
;
A
#
# COMPACT_ATOMS: atom_id res chain seq x y z
N MET A 1 13.65 -20.47 6.36
CA MET A 1 13.24 -19.85 5.09
C MET A 1 11.79 -20.24 4.88
N GLN A 2 10.86 -19.31 5.14
CA GLN A 2 9.44 -19.50 4.79
C GLN A 2 9.24 -18.83 3.44
N ASP A 3 8.79 -19.61 2.47
CA ASP A 3 8.51 -19.14 1.12
C ASP A 3 7.33 -18.16 1.14
N ALA A 4 7.64 -16.87 1.10
CA ALA A 4 6.69 -15.77 1.09
C ALA A 4 6.01 -15.58 -0.30
N SER A 5 5.52 -16.66 -0.91
CA SER A 5 4.99 -16.61 -2.29
C SER A 5 3.50 -16.96 -2.43
N THR A 6 2.79 -17.26 -1.34
CA THR A 6 1.34 -17.49 -1.40
C THR A 6 0.65 -16.65 -0.34
N ALA A 7 -0.26 -15.76 -0.78
CA ALA A 7 -1.11 -15.01 0.13
C ALA A 7 -1.94 -16.00 0.98
N PRO A 8 -2.06 -15.79 2.30
CA PRO A 8 -2.79 -16.70 3.16
C PRO A 8 -4.25 -16.80 2.68
N SER A 9 -4.82 -18.00 2.80
CA SER A 9 -6.24 -18.21 2.56
C SER A 9 -7.07 -17.33 3.50
N PHE A 10 -8.31 -17.02 3.13
CA PHE A 10 -9.20 -16.23 3.98
C PHE A 10 -9.36 -16.85 5.38
N GLU A 11 -9.39 -18.19 5.47
CA GLU A 11 -9.51 -18.91 6.74
C GLU A 11 -8.29 -18.67 7.64
N GLU A 12 -7.08 -18.84 7.10
CA GLU A 12 -5.83 -18.56 7.81
C GLU A 12 -5.75 -17.09 8.24
N TYR A 13 -6.06 -16.17 7.34
CA TYR A 13 -6.10 -14.74 7.63
C TYR A 13 -7.07 -14.43 8.78
N SER A 14 -8.28 -15.00 8.74
CA SER A 14 -9.31 -14.76 9.76
C SER A 14 -8.88 -15.27 11.14
N ALA A 15 -8.21 -16.42 11.19
CA ALA A 15 -7.69 -17.01 12.43
C ALA A 15 -6.58 -16.13 13.02
N ILE A 16 -5.63 -15.70 12.20
CA ILE A 16 -4.55 -14.79 12.62
C ILE A 16 -5.12 -13.46 13.10
N PHE A 17 -6.06 -12.88 12.35
CA PHE A 17 -6.69 -11.60 12.70
C PHE A 17 -7.38 -11.67 14.07
N ARG A 18 -8.17 -12.72 14.32
CA ARG A 18 -8.85 -12.95 15.61
C ARG A 18 -7.87 -13.21 16.75
N SER A 19 -6.78 -13.94 16.49
CA SER A 19 -5.71 -14.18 17.48
C SER A 19 -4.95 -12.89 17.83
N THR A 20 -4.73 -12.01 16.85
CA THR A 20 -3.93 -10.78 17.02
C THR A 20 -4.76 -9.64 17.58
N ALA A 21 -6.07 -9.65 17.33
CA ALA A 21 -7.02 -8.64 17.77
C ALA A 21 -7.11 -8.47 19.31
N GLY A 22 -6.54 -9.38 20.09
CA GLY A 22 -6.61 -9.37 21.56
C GLY A 22 -8.02 -9.73 22.04
N ALA A 23 -8.11 -10.66 22.99
CA ALA A 23 -9.38 -11.23 23.44
C ALA A 23 -10.39 -10.22 24.02
N ASP A 24 -9.95 -9.01 24.40
CA ASP A 24 -10.75 -8.07 25.21
C ASP A 24 -10.92 -6.65 24.62
N ALA A 25 -10.43 -6.33 23.41
CA ALA A 25 -10.34 -4.93 22.96
C ALA A 25 -11.32 -4.51 21.85
N LEU A 26 -11.87 -5.44 21.07
CA LEU A 26 -12.65 -5.10 19.88
C LEU A 26 -14.07 -5.68 19.95
N GLN A 27 -15.05 -4.84 19.66
CA GLN A 27 -16.46 -5.25 19.56
C GLN A 27 -16.61 -6.34 18.49
N PRO A 28 -17.37 -7.43 18.73
CA PRO A 28 -17.55 -8.51 17.77
C PRO A 28 -18.01 -8.03 16.39
N GLU A 29 -18.85 -7.01 16.34
CA GLU A 29 -19.37 -6.40 15.11
C GLU A 29 -18.25 -5.70 14.32
N TYR A 30 -17.28 -5.10 15.00
CA TYR A 30 -16.13 -4.47 14.37
C TYR A 30 -15.22 -5.49 13.70
N VAL A 31 -14.94 -6.60 14.40
CA VAL A 31 -14.14 -7.72 13.87
C VAL A 31 -14.79 -8.28 12.62
N GLU A 32 -16.09 -8.53 12.67
CA GLU A 32 -16.83 -9.07 11.53
C GLU A 32 -16.80 -8.12 10.32
N ARG A 33 -16.97 -6.81 10.54
CA ARG A 33 -16.84 -5.80 9.46
C ARG A 33 -15.44 -5.79 8.84
N CYS A 34 -14.39 -5.92 9.66
CA CYS A 34 -13.02 -6.02 9.16
C CYS A 34 -12.79 -7.28 8.33
N LEU A 35 -13.30 -8.43 8.78
CA LEU A 35 -13.19 -9.69 8.04
C LEU A 35 -13.98 -9.65 6.73
N GLN A 36 -15.16 -9.04 6.70
CA GLN A 36 -15.94 -8.86 5.47
C GLN A 36 -15.20 -7.99 4.46
N TYR A 37 -14.60 -6.89 4.91
CA TYR A 37 -13.72 -6.06 4.08
C TYR A 37 -12.55 -6.90 3.54
N ALA A 38 -11.80 -7.58 4.42
CA ALA A 38 -10.64 -8.39 4.03
C ALA A 38 -10.99 -9.47 3.02
N ARG A 39 -12.14 -10.14 3.17
CA ARG A 39 -12.59 -11.21 2.28
C ARG A 39 -12.61 -10.76 0.82
N LYS A 40 -13.24 -9.62 0.54
CA LYS A 40 -13.33 -9.07 -0.81
C LYS A 40 -11.94 -8.75 -1.37
N HIS A 41 -11.06 -8.18 -0.56
CA HIS A 41 -9.72 -7.80 -0.99
C HIS A 41 -8.84 -9.03 -1.27
N LEU A 42 -8.89 -10.05 -0.41
CA LEU A 42 -8.14 -11.30 -0.59
C LEU A 42 -8.64 -12.11 -1.79
N GLN A 43 -9.96 -12.15 -2.04
CA GLN A 43 -10.53 -12.78 -3.23
C GLN A 43 -10.03 -12.13 -4.52
N ASP A 44 -9.87 -10.81 -4.51
CA ASP A 44 -9.34 -10.04 -5.64
C ASP A 44 -7.80 -10.05 -5.70
N GLY A 45 -7.11 -10.80 -4.81
CA GLY A 45 -5.64 -10.84 -4.75
C GLY A 45 -4.98 -9.52 -4.31
N ARG A 46 -5.72 -8.66 -3.60
CA ARG A 46 -5.25 -7.35 -3.12
C ARG A 46 -4.86 -7.39 -1.65
N ALA A 47 -3.87 -6.59 -1.28
CA ALA A 47 -3.53 -6.34 0.11
C ALA A 47 -4.68 -5.66 0.86
N VAL A 48 -4.83 -6.05 2.11
CA VAL A 48 -5.83 -5.52 3.04
C VAL A 48 -5.19 -4.39 3.83
N VAL A 49 -5.74 -3.17 3.74
CA VAL A 49 -5.26 -2.00 4.49
C VAL A 49 -6.41 -1.39 5.28
N TYR A 50 -6.23 -1.22 6.59
CA TYR A 50 -7.31 -0.76 7.50
C TYR A 50 -7.12 0.69 7.96
N SER A 51 -5.87 1.12 8.15
CA SER A 51 -5.51 2.42 8.69
C SER A 51 -4.12 2.85 8.21
N ALA A 52 -3.76 4.11 8.44
CA ALA A 52 -2.42 4.61 8.17
C ALA A 52 -1.35 3.85 8.98
N ASN A 53 -1.63 3.51 10.24
CA ASN A 53 -0.76 2.65 11.06
C ASN A 53 -0.59 1.26 10.45
N HIS A 54 -1.68 0.66 9.95
CA HIS A 54 -1.59 -0.63 9.29
C HIS A 54 -0.74 -0.55 8.02
N LEU A 55 -0.96 0.48 7.19
CA LEU A 55 -0.15 0.71 5.99
C LEU A 55 1.33 0.89 6.35
N SER A 56 1.64 1.70 7.38
CA SER A 56 2.98 1.92 7.91
C SER A 56 3.70 0.61 8.23
N SER A 57 3.04 -0.29 8.95
CA SER A 57 3.57 -1.63 9.26
C SER A 57 3.76 -2.49 8.01
N LEU A 58 2.88 -2.39 7.01
CA LEU A 58 2.96 -3.17 5.76
C LEU A 58 4.10 -2.70 4.84
N VAL A 59 4.30 -1.39 4.72
CA VAL A 59 5.36 -0.83 3.85
C VAL A 59 6.72 -0.76 4.56
N GLY A 60 6.76 -0.90 5.89
CA GLY A 60 7.99 -0.84 6.68
C GLY A 60 8.51 0.59 6.92
N TYR A 61 7.63 1.59 6.89
CA TYR A 61 7.98 3.00 7.09
C TYR A 61 7.23 3.58 8.28
N ASP A 62 7.87 4.48 9.02
CA ASP A 62 7.24 5.18 10.14
C ASP A 62 5.97 5.93 9.71
N ILE A 63 4.97 5.96 10.59
CA ILE A 63 3.71 6.63 10.29
C ILE A 63 3.88 8.14 10.05
N SER A 64 4.82 8.78 10.75
CA SER A 64 5.13 10.20 10.55
C SER A 64 5.71 10.44 9.16
N TYR A 65 6.47 9.49 8.62
CA TYR A 65 6.96 9.56 7.25
C TYR A 65 5.81 9.50 6.25
N LEU A 66 4.86 8.55 6.43
CA LEU A 66 3.67 8.46 5.58
C LEU A 66 2.83 9.74 5.62
N TYR A 67 2.60 10.31 6.80
CA TYR A 67 1.89 11.59 6.92
C TYR A 67 2.66 12.74 6.26
N GLY A 68 3.98 12.79 6.41
CA GLY A 68 4.82 13.78 5.75
C GLY A 68 4.70 13.71 4.23
N VAL A 69 4.81 12.51 3.66
CA VAL A 69 4.62 12.26 2.22
C VAL A 69 3.22 12.64 1.76
N ALA A 70 2.19 12.24 2.50
CA ALA A 70 0.80 12.49 2.13
C ALA A 70 0.46 14.00 2.13
N ASN A 71 0.98 14.74 3.11
CA ASN A 71 0.68 16.17 3.28
C ASN A 71 1.63 17.10 2.51
N SER A 72 2.83 16.63 2.16
CA SER A 72 3.88 17.47 1.55
C SER A 72 4.60 16.74 0.42
N GLY A 73 3.86 16.01 -0.43
CA GLY A 73 4.40 15.12 -1.45
C GLY A 73 5.49 15.73 -2.32
N GLY A 74 5.40 17.02 -2.68
CA GLY A 74 6.41 17.73 -3.48
C GLY A 74 7.81 17.77 -2.85
N ASN A 75 7.91 17.80 -1.51
CA ASN A 75 9.19 17.81 -0.79
C ASN A 75 9.89 16.45 -0.84
N TYR A 76 9.18 15.39 -1.22
CA TYR A 76 9.69 14.03 -1.37
C TYR A 76 10.05 13.71 -2.82
N TYR A 77 10.19 14.73 -3.67
CA TYR A 77 10.76 14.61 -5.00
C TYR A 77 12.06 15.41 -5.09
N ARG A 78 13.08 14.80 -5.67
CA ARG A 78 14.26 15.53 -6.13
C ARG A 78 14.00 16.10 -7.51
N THR A 79 14.47 17.30 -7.77
CA THR A 79 14.39 17.91 -9.10
C THR A 79 15.78 18.12 -9.67
N PHE A 80 15.95 17.78 -10.95
CA PHE A 80 17.19 18.01 -11.68
C PHE A 80 16.91 18.40 -13.13
N SER A 81 17.89 18.99 -13.81
CA SER A 81 17.74 19.47 -15.19
C SER A 81 18.60 18.67 -16.15
N VAL A 82 18.01 18.25 -17.27
CA VAL A 82 18.70 17.54 -18.36
C VAL A 82 18.65 18.41 -19.62
N PRO A 83 19.77 18.58 -20.37
CA PRO A 83 19.76 19.33 -21.61
C PRO A 83 18.88 18.66 -22.68
N LYS A 84 18.14 19.46 -23.46
CA LYS A 84 17.38 18.97 -24.62
C LYS A 84 18.26 18.99 -25.88
N LYS A 85 18.00 18.06 -26.81
CA LYS A 85 18.66 18.06 -28.14
C LYS A 85 18.39 19.33 -28.94
N SER A 86 17.20 19.92 -28.80
CA SER A 86 16.77 21.15 -29.48
C SER A 86 17.23 22.44 -28.79
N GLY A 87 18.10 22.36 -27.78
CA GLY A 87 18.44 23.49 -26.91
C GLY A 87 17.47 23.64 -25.73
N GLY A 88 17.96 24.30 -24.66
CA GLY A 88 17.25 24.48 -23.39
C GLY A 88 17.39 23.29 -22.43
N LYS A 89 16.69 23.37 -21.28
CA LYS A 89 16.73 22.35 -20.20
C LYS A 89 15.34 21.76 -19.97
N ARG A 90 15.26 20.45 -19.68
CA ARG A 90 14.06 19.76 -19.16
C ARG A 90 14.24 19.56 -17.66
N ARG A 91 13.33 20.12 -16.87
CA ARG A 91 13.25 19.81 -15.43
C ARG A 91 12.58 18.45 -15.26
N ILE A 92 13.23 17.55 -14.54
CA ILE A 92 12.73 16.22 -14.18
C ILE A 92 12.53 16.22 -12.68
N SER A 93 11.37 15.72 -12.24
CA SER A 93 11.08 15.45 -10.83
C SER A 93 11.05 13.95 -10.63
N GLU A 94 11.80 13.45 -9.66
CA GLU A 94 11.86 12.02 -9.34
C GLU A 94 11.56 11.83 -7.85
N PRO A 95 10.69 10.86 -7.48
CA PRO A 95 10.43 10.58 -6.08
C PRO A 95 11.71 10.08 -5.41
N LEU A 96 11.90 10.46 -4.14
CA LEU A 96 12.96 9.91 -3.30
C LEU A 96 12.85 8.38 -3.22
N PRO A 97 13.97 7.66 -3.02
CA PRO A 97 13.98 6.19 -3.01
C PRO A 97 12.89 5.59 -2.11
N SER A 98 12.75 6.10 -0.89
CA SER A 98 11.73 5.63 0.06
C SER A 98 10.29 5.86 -0.41
N LEU A 99 9.99 7.03 -0.99
CA LEU A 99 8.68 7.28 -1.58
C LEU A 99 8.41 6.34 -2.75
N LYS A 100 9.42 6.09 -3.58
CA LYS A 100 9.30 5.21 -4.74
C LYS A 100 9.02 3.76 -4.31
N GLU A 101 9.61 3.29 -3.22
CA GLU A 101 9.32 1.97 -2.66
C GLU A 101 7.87 1.84 -2.20
N ILE A 102 7.37 2.82 -1.44
CA ILE A 102 5.97 2.85 -1.00
C ILE A 102 5.02 2.88 -2.21
N GLN A 103 5.30 3.72 -3.20
CA GLN A 103 4.50 3.81 -4.43
C GLN A 103 4.47 2.48 -5.20
N ARG A 104 5.62 1.80 -5.31
CA ARG A 104 5.71 0.48 -5.96
C ARG A 104 4.97 -0.60 -5.19
N TRP A 105 5.04 -0.57 -3.85
CA TRP A 105 4.29 -1.48 -3.01
C TRP A 105 2.78 -1.29 -3.23
N ILE A 106 2.28 -0.05 -3.17
CA ILE A 106 0.87 0.28 -3.44
C ILE A 106 0.46 -0.18 -4.84
N LEU A 107 1.30 0.11 -5.85
CA LEU A 107 1.04 -0.31 -7.22
C LEU A 107 0.90 -1.84 -7.32
N THR A 108 1.83 -2.57 -6.72
CA THR A 108 1.91 -4.03 -6.84
C THR A 108 0.76 -4.72 -6.09
N TYR A 109 0.51 -4.31 -4.84
CA TYR A 109 -0.36 -5.05 -3.94
C TYR A 109 -1.79 -4.49 -3.85
N ILE A 110 -2.04 -3.26 -4.32
CA ILE A 110 -3.37 -2.65 -4.26
C ILE A 110 -3.93 -2.39 -5.67
N LEU A 111 -3.15 -1.75 -6.53
CA LEU A 111 -3.68 -1.23 -7.82
C LEU A 111 -3.59 -2.24 -8.96
N SER A 112 -2.50 -2.98 -9.09
CA SER A 112 -2.28 -3.91 -10.20
C SER A 112 -3.25 -5.09 -10.25
N PRO A 113 -3.74 -5.65 -9.12
CA PRO A 113 -4.74 -6.73 -9.16
C PRO A 113 -6.14 -6.23 -9.56
N VAL A 114 -6.37 -4.91 -9.64
CA VAL A 114 -7.66 -4.36 -10.03
C VAL A 114 -7.86 -4.57 -11.53
N GLN A 115 -8.92 -5.30 -11.87
CA GLN A 115 -9.33 -5.47 -13.26
C GLN A 115 -9.72 -4.10 -13.84
N VAL A 116 -8.95 -3.62 -14.82
CA VAL A 116 -9.26 -2.39 -15.53
C VAL A 116 -10.42 -2.60 -16.49
N HIS A 117 -11.36 -1.64 -16.52
CA HIS A 117 -12.47 -1.66 -17.46
C HIS A 117 -11.94 -1.45 -18.89
N THR A 118 -12.47 -2.22 -19.86
CA THR A 118 -12.02 -2.28 -21.27
C THR A 118 -12.07 -0.95 -22.05
N HIS A 119 -12.62 0.13 -21.47
CA HIS A 119 -12.82 1.41 -22.14
C HIS A 119 -11.73 2.46 -21.86
N VAL A 120 -10.70 2.12 -21.09
CA VAL A 120 -9.55 3.02 -20.87
C VAL A 120 -8.46 2.66 -21.90
N LYS A 121 -8.38 3.46 -22.97
CA LYS A 121 -7.31 3.45 -23.98
C LYS A 121 -6.42 4.67 -23.81
#